data_AF-A0A090D2Z8-F1
#
_entry.id   AF-A0A090D2Z8-F1
#
_cell.length_a   1.000
_cell.length_b   1.000
_cell.length_c   1.000
_cell.angle_alpha   90.00
_cell.angle_beta   90.00
_cell.angle_gamma   90.00
#
_symmetry.space_group_name_H-M   'P 1'
#
loop_
_entity.id
_entity.type
_entity.pdbx_description
1 polymer ?
#
loop_
_entity_poly.entity_id
_entity_poly.type
_entity_poly.pdbx_seq_one_letter_code
_entity_poly.pdbx_strand_id
1 'polypeptide(L)'
;MQRKKVFDTITKFIHIGYINQEKIKLSKILIGDQPVKFMCQTLYGSMNHTNVKKIDKIMNFVETKLYPEASDENDKQELIKKLGRIFWWICQAKPWRLGDPSIAEMLIRTIWASKGFPPPAWKEGIVPWVEVTNESDVEKFAENFHTLFK
;
A
#
# COMPACT_ATOMS: atom_id res chain seq x y z
N MET A 1 -12.98 1.46 -36.52
CA MET A 1 -12.10 1.86 -35.38
C MET A 1 -11.58 0.58 -34.72
N GLN A 2 -10.42 0.08 -35.15
CA GLN A 2 -9.87 -1.20 -34.69
C GLN A 2 -9.34 -1.08 -33.26
N ARG A 3 -9.87 -1.90 -32.34
CA ARG A 3 -9.26 -2.14 -31.03
C ARG A 3 -7.93 -2.86 -31.25
N LYS A 4 -6.82 -2.13 -31.21
CA LYS A 4 -5.48 -2.74 -31.16
C LYS A 4 -5.35 -3.51 -29.85
N LYS A 5 -5.54 -4.83 -29.92
CA LYS A 5 -4.98 -5.78 -28.95
C LYS A 5 -3.46 -5.56 -28.96
N VAL A 6 -2.90 -5.04 -27.89
CA VAL A 6 -1.46 -5.01 -27.69
C VAL A 6 -1.25 -5.36 -26.25
N PHE A 7 -0.96 -6.63 -25.99
CA PHE A 7 -0.11 -7.11 -24.92
C PHE A 7 -0.03 -8.65 -25.07
N ASP A 8 0.99 -9.16 -25.76
CA ASP A 8 1.14 -10.60 -25.99
C ASP A 8 1.83 -11.33 -24.81
N THR A 9 2.38 -10.60 -23.84
CA THR A 9 2.82 -11.15 -22.55
C THR A 9 2.60 -10.07 -21.48
N ILE A 10 1.75 -10.35 -20.50
CA ILE A 10 1.44 -9.42 -19.41
C ILE A 10 1.75 -10.10 -18.09
N THR A 11 2.72 -9.56 -17.37
CA THR A 11 2.86 -9.90 -15.95
C THR A 11 1.78 -9.12 -15.19
N LYS A 12 0.97 -9.84 -14.42
CA LYS A 12 -0.17 -9.29 -13.71
C LYS A 12 -0.02 -9.54 -12.22
N PHE A 13 0.18 -8.47 -11.46
CA PHE A 13 0.17 -8.50 -10.00
C PHE A 13 -1.19 -8.03 -9.51
N ILE A 14 -1.85 -8.83 -8.68
CA ILE A 14 -3.12 -8.46 -8.04
C ILE A 14 -2.87 -8.43 -6.54
N HIS A 15 -3.05 -7.25 -5.94
CA HIS A 15 -3.01 -7.12 -4.50
C HIS A 15 -4.30 -7.66 -3.91
N ILE A 16 -4.16 -8.47 -2.87
CA ILE A 16 -5.28 -9.13 -2.20
C ILE A 16 -5.05 -8.96 -0.71
N GLY A 17 -6.04 -8.43 -0.01
CA GLY A 17 -6.08 -8.44 1.44
C GLY A 17 -7.29 -9.22 1.95
N TYR A 18 -7.31 -9.49 3.25
CA TYR A 18 -8.41 -10.17 3.92
C TYR A 18 -8.93 -9.31 5.06
N ILE A 19 -10.24 -9.07 5.10
CA ILE A 19 -10.92 -8.40 6.21
C ILE A 19 -11.98 -9.37 6.73
N ASN A 20 -11.86 -9.81 7.99
CA ASN A 20 -12.78 -10.78 8.61
C ASN A 20 -12.98 -12.03 7.74
N GLN A 21 -11.87 -12.61 7.26
CA GLN A 21 -11.82 -13.76 6.34
C GLN A 21 -12.40 -13.52 4.93
N GLU A 22 -12.96 -12.33 4.66
CA GLU A 22 -13.41 -11.95 3.34
C GLU A 22 -12.25 -11.46 2.47
N LYS A 23 -12.12 -12.05 1.28
CA LYS A 23 -11.11 -11.69 0.29
C LYS A 23 -11.45 -10.38 -0.41
N ILE A 24 -10.58 -9.38 -0.28
CA ILE A 24 -10.71 -8.08 -0.94
C ILE A 24 -9.66 -7.94 -2.04
N LYS A 25 -10.12 -7.88 -3.30
CA LYS A 25 -9.26 -7.50 -4.44
C LYS A 25 -8.95 -5.99 -4.40
N LEU A 26 -7.67 -5.63 -4.41
CA LEU A 26 -7.17 -4.26 -4.33
C LEU A 26 -6.57 -3.84 -5.69
N SER A 27 -5.53 -3.02 -5.66
CA SER A 27 -4.86 -2.52 -6.86
C SER A 27 -4.28 -3.66 -7.69
N LYS A 28 -4.30 -3.47 -9.01
CA LYS A 28 -3.77 -4.41 -9.98
C LYS A 28 -2.72 -3.70 -10.83
N ILE A 29 -1.55 -4.31 -10.96
CA ILE A 29 -0.47 -3.84 -11.82
C ILE A 29 -0.39 -4.75 -13.03
N LEU A 30 -0.22 -4.12 -14.19
CA LEU A 30 0.00 -4.76 -15.47
C LEU A 30 1.34 -4.27 -15.98
N ILE A 31 2.26 -5.20 -16.27
CA ILE A 31 3.55 -4.89 -16.89
C ILE A 31 3.60 -5.67 -18.20
N GLY A 32 3.86 -4.96 -19.29
CA GLY A 32 4.06 -5.53 -20.60
C GLY A 32 5.51 -5.40 -21.04
N ASP A 33 5.97 -6.36 -21.82
CA ASP A 33 7.34 -6.37 -22.35
C ASP A 33 7.55 -5.33 -23.45
N GLN A 34 6.46 -4.83 -24.03
CA GLN A 34 6.47 -3.80 -25.05
C GLN A 34 5.92 -2.49 -24.49
N PRO A 35 6.60 -1.36 -24.72
CA PRO A 35 6.13 -0.09 -24.24
C PRO A 35 4.92 0.41 -25.02
N VAL A 36 4.04 1.12 -24.33
CA VAL A 36 2.92 1.86 -24.92
C VAL A 36 3.20 3.35 -24.80
N LYS A 37 3.00 4.09 -25.89
CA LYS A 37 3.05 5.56 -25.84
C LYS A 37 1.72 6.09 -25.30
N PHE A 38 1.76 6.80 -24.18
CA PHE A 38 0.62 7.46 -23.57
C PHE A 38 1.02 8.87 -23.12
N MET A 39 0.28 9.91 -23.53
CA MET A 39 0.59 11.32 -23.21
C MET A 39 2.08 11.70 -23.43
N CYS A 40 2.65 11.32 -24.59
CA CYS A 40 4.07 11.51 -24.95
C CYS A 40 5.09 10.77 -24.06
N GLN A 41 4.65 9.95 -23.11
CA GLN A 41 5.50 9.11 -22.29
C GLN A 41 5.51 7.67 -22.80
N THR A 42 6.65 7.01 -22.64
CA THR A 42 6.83 5.58 -22.94
C THR A 42 6.61 4.80 -21.66
N LEU A 43 5.50 4.06 -21.57
CA LEU A 43 5.12 3.32 -20.36
C LEU A 43 5.20 1.81 -20.62
N TYR A 44 5.77 1.07 -19.69
CA TYR A 44 5.85 -0.40 -19.74
C TYR A 44 4.76 -1.08 -18.91
N GLY A 45 3.88 -0.30 -18.29
CA GLY A 45 2.84 -0.85 -17.46
C GLY A 45 1.79 0.17 -17.05
N SER A 46 0.78 -0.32 -16.36
CA SER A 46 -0.28 0.48 -15.77
C SER A 46 -0.70 -0.08 -14.43
N MET A 47 -1.22 0.80 -13.58
CA MET A 47 -1.80 0.45 -12.29
C MET A 47 -3.28 0.82 -12.31
N ASN A 48 -4.12 -0.17 -12.07
CA ASN A 48 -5.53 0.05 -11.80
C ASN A 48 -5.70 0.05 -10.29
N HIS A 49 -6.11 1.19 -9.73
CA HIS A 49 -6.31 1.33 -8.29
C HIS A 49 -7.50 0.51 -7.79
N THR A 50 -7.51 0.28 -6.47
CA THR A 50 -8.63 -0.33 -5.76
C THR A 50 -9.95 0.34 -6.13
N ASN A 51 -11.00 -0.47 -6.30
CA ASN A 51 -12.32 0.04 -6.63
C ASN A 51 -12.85 0.92 -5.49
N VAL A 52 -13.30 2.14 -5.83
CA VAL A 52 -13.82 3.14 -4.89
C VAL A 52 -14.89 2.61 -3.94
N LYS A 53 -15.74 1.65 -4.37
CA LYS A 53 -16.77 1.04 -3.53
C LYS A 53 -16.24 0.26 -2.32
N LYS A 54 -14.93 0.00 -2.27
CA LYS A 54 -14.26 -0.73 -1.19
C LYS A 54 -13.58 0.18 -0.19
N ILE A 55 -13.43 1.47 -0.51
CA ILE A 55 -12.68 2.43 0.31
C ILE A 55 -13.27 2.49 1.71
N ASP A 56 -14.57 2.74 1.84
CA ASP A 56 -15.23 2.89 3.15
C ASP A 56 -15.05 1.65 4.02
N LYS A 57 -15.17 0.46 3.42
CA LYS A 57 -14.96 -0.81 4.12
C LYS A 57 -13.52 -0.95 4.63
N ILE A 58 -12.53 -0.60 3.82
CA ILE A 58 -11.11 -0.69 4.19
C ILE A 58 -10.80 0.35 5.28
N MET A 59 -11.26 1.59 5.12
CA MET A 59 -11.01 2.65 6.08
C MET A 59 -11.69 2.36 7.42
N ASN A 60 -12.92 1.83 7.41
CA ASN A 60 -13.58 1.37 8.63
C ASN A 60 -12.77 0.26 9.33
N PHE A 61 -12.17 -0.68 8.58
CA PHE A 61 -11.29 -1.70 9.16
C PHE A 61 -10.01 -1.12 9.75
N VAL A 62 -9.40 -0.14 9.08
CA VAL A 62 -8.24 0.59 9.62
C VAL A 62 -8.60 1.30 10.92
N GLU A 63 -9.72 2.04 10.93
CA GLU A 63 -10.16 2.84 12.08
C GLU A 63 -10.60 1.99 13.27
N THR A 64 -11.43 0.97 13.04
CA THR A 64 -12.07 0.21 14.12
C THR A 64 -11.24 -0.95 14.64
N LYS A 65 -10.19 -1.35 13.91
CA LYS A 65 -9.35 -2.51 14.28
C LYS A 65 -7.87 -2.20 14.28
N LEU A 66 -7.30 -1.84 13.14
CA LEU A 66 -5.83 -1.70 13.05
C LEU A 66 -5.29 -0.54 13.89
N TYR A 67 -5.98 0.60 13.86
CA TYR A 67 -5.58 1.79 14.61
C TYR A 67 -5.61 1.56 16.14
N PRO A 68 -6.69 1.01 16.75
CA PRO A 68 -6.70 0.65 18.16
C PRO A 68 -5.59 -0.34 18.52
N GLU A 69 -5.42 -1.43 17.74
CA GLU A 69 -4.38 -2.43 17.98
C GLU A 69 -2.97 -1.83 17.97
N ALA A 70 -2.68 -0.88 17.07
CA ALA A 70 -1.40 -0.17 17.04
C ALA A 70 -1.28 0.87 18.16
N SER A 71 -2.38 1.52 18.52
CA SER A 71 -2.40 2.56 19.55
C SER A 71 -2.23 2.00 20.95
N ASP A 72 -2.63 0.76 21.20
CA ASP A 72 -2.47 0.09 22.50
C ASP A 72 -1.12 -0.67 22.61
N GLU A 73 -0.45 -0.91 21.48
CA GLU A 73 0.82 -1.64 21.46
C GLU A 73 1.97 -0.82 22.05
N ASN A 74 2.79 -1.46 22.89
CA ASN A 74 3.94 -0.85 23.57
C ASN A 74 5.26 -1.53 23.23
N ASP A 75 5.24 -2.77 22.72
CA ASP A 75 6.42 -3.39 22.17
C ASP A 75 6.78 -2.75 20.82
N LYS A 76 8.04 -2.34 20.69
CA LYS A 76 8.52 -1.59 19.54
C LYS A 76 8.48 -2.40 18.24
N GLN A 77 8.80 -3.70 18.29
CA GLN A 77 8.86 -4.57 17.12
C GLN A 77 7.46 -4.97 16.65
N GLU A 78 6.56 -5.21 17.60
CA GLU A 78 5.17 -5.47 17.30
C GLU A 78 4.44 -4.21 16.81
N LEU A 79 4.81 -3.04 17.33
CA LEU A 79 4.26 -1.78 16.85
C LEU A 79 4.63 -1.52 15.41
N ILE A 80 5.92 -1.62 15.04
CA ILE A 80 6.36 -1.33 13.66
C ILE A 80 5.65 -2.22 12.64
N LYS A 81 5.43 -3.49 12.99
CA LYS A 81 4.65 -4.43 12.18
C LYS A 81 3.20 -3.99 12.01
N LYS A 82 2.50 -3.62 13.09
CA LYS A 82 1.12 -3.10 13.03
C LYS A 82 1.02 -1.81 12.21
N LEU A 83 1.99 -0.90 12.35
CA LEU A 83 2.07 0.30 11.53
C LEU A 83 2.26 -0.02 10.04
N GLY A 84 3.06 -1.04 9.71
CA GLY A 84 3.20 -1.55 8.35
C GLY A 84 1.87 -2.00 7.74
N ARG A 85 1.02 -2.70 8.52
CA ARG A 85 -0.33 -3.08 8.08
C ARG A 85 -1.19 -1.86 7.78
N ILE A 86 -1.23 -0.88 8.68
CA ILE A 86 -1.99 0.37 8.49
C ILE A 86 -1.52 1.07 7.21
N PHE A 87 -0.21 1.25 7.07
CA PHE A 87 0.38 1.94 5.93
C PHE A 87 0.03 1.27 4.60
N TRP A 88 0.15 -0.05 4.53
CA TRP A 88 -0.17 -0.84 3.35
C TRP A 88 -1.66 -0.73 2.98
N TRP A 89 -2.57 -0.91 3.95
CA TRP A 89 -4.00 -0.85 3.70
C TRP A 89 -4.46 0.51 3.17
N ILE A 90 -3.99 1.61 3.78
CA ILE A 90 -4.34 2.96 3.32
C ILE A 90 -3.76 3.22 1.93
N CYS A 91 -2.49 2.88 1.70
CA CYS A 91 -1.84 3.07 0.40
C CYS A 91 -2.47 2.22 -0.71
N GLN A 92 -2.98 1.03 -0.40
CA GLN A 92 -3.72 0.21 -1.36
C GLN A 92 -5.15 0.73 -1.59
N ALA A 93 -5.82 1.24 -0.56
CA ALA A 93 -7.18 1.76 -0.67
C ALA A 93 -7.26 3.03 -1.53
N LYS A 94 -6.26 3.92 -1.42
CA LYS A 94 -6.25 5.25 -2.06
C LYS A 94 -7.53 6.05 -1.77
N PRO A 95 -7.85 6.28 -0.49
CA PRO A 95 -9.14 6.88 -0.09
C PRO A 95 -9.26 8.36 -0.49
N TRP A 96 -8.16 9.07 -0.67
CA TRP A 96 -8.14 10.46 -1.08
C TRP A 96 -7.80 10.59 -2.56
N ARG A 97 -8.21 11.71 -3.16
CA ARG A 97 -7.89 12.00 -4.56
C ARG A 97 -6.38 12.12 -4.78
N LEU A 98 -5.67 12.65 -3.79
CA LEU A 98 -4.23 12.92 -3.80
C LEU A 98 -3.66 12.78 -2.39
N GLY A 99 -2.40 12.39 -2.29
CA GLY A 99 -1.64 12.47 -1.04
C GLY A 99 -1.76 11.25 -0.11
N ASP A 100 -2.38 10.15 -0.53
CA ASP A 100 -2.59 8.98 0.34
C ASP A 100 -1.31 8.48 1.03
N PRO A 101 -0.16 8.36 0.34
CA PRO A 101 1.08 7.92 0.98
C PRO A 101 1.52 8.84 2.12
N SER A 102 1.45 10.15 1.91
CA SER A 102 1.87 11.14 2.90
C SER A 102 0.93 11.19 4.09
N ILE A 103 -0.38 11.02 3.87
CA ILE A 103 -1.38 10.96 4.94
C ILE A 103 -1.20 9.67 5.76
N ALA A 104 -1.00 8.53 5.09
CA ALA A 104 -0.70 7.26 5.76
C ALA A 104 0.60 7.33 6.57
N GLU A 105 1.64 7.94 6.01
CA GLU A 105 2.92 8.14 6.68
C GLU A 105 2.78 9.02 7.92
N MET A 106 2.06 10.13 7.81
CA MET A 106 1.79 11.02 8.94
C MET A 106 1.11 10.26 10.08
N LEU A 107 0.08 9.46 9.77
CA LEU A 107 -0.63 8.65 10.76
C LEU A 107 0.33 7.70 11.50
N ILE A 108 1.08 6.86 10.77
CA ILE A 108 1.94 5.86 11.41
C ILE A 108 3.06 6.52 12.24
N ARG A 109 3.59 7.65 11.79
CA ARG A 109 4.60 8.41 12.52
C ARG A 109 4.04 9.05 13.78
N THR A 110 2.78 9.47 13.75
CA THR A 110 2.10 10.06 14.91
C THR A 110 1.89 9.01 15.99
N ILE A 111 1.45 7.81 15.62
CA ILE A 111 1.31 6.67 16.56
C ILE A 111 2.68 6.28 17.11
N TRP A 112 3.70 6.20 16.27
CA TRP A 112 5.06 5.89 16.73
C TRP A 112 5.60 6.93 17.71
N ALA A 113 5.42 8.22 17.41
CA ALA A 113 5.87 9.31 18.26
C ALA A 113 5.09 9.40 19.57
N SER A 114 3.79 9.04 19.58
CA SER A 114 2.99 9.02 20.82
C SER A 114 3.50 8.00 21.84
N LYS A 115 4.24 6.98 21.38
CA LYS A 115 4.94 6.01 22.23
C LYS A 115 6.30 6.49 22.73
N GLY A 116 6.70 7.73 22.40
CA GLY A 116 8.00 8.29 22.77
C GLY A 116 9.17 7.73 21.96
N PHE A 117 8.91 7.01 20.88
CA PHE A 117 9.96 6.48 20.02
C PHE A 117 10.46 7.54 19.02
N PRO A 118 11.77 7.61 18.74
CA PRO A 118 12.32 8.57 17.79
C PRO A 118 11.80 8.27 16.37
N PRO A 119 11.41 9.29 15.59
CA PRO A 119 10.79 9.09 14.29
C PRO A 119 11.71 8.32 13.33
N PRO A 120 11.24 7.21 12.73
CA PRO A 120 12.11 6.37 11.91
C PRO A 120 12.24 7.01 10.52
N ALA A 121 13.46 7.30 10.07
CA ALA A 121 13.67 7.83 8.72
C ALA A 121 13.64 6.68 7.70
N TRP A 122 13.03 6.91 6.53
CA TRP A 122 13.14 5.95 5.43
C TRP A 122 14.60 5.79 5.01
N LYS A 123 14.97 4.58 4.57
CA LYS A 123 16.25 4.34 3.90
C LYS A 123 16.35 5.20 2.64
N GLU A 124 17.57 5.59 2.31
CA GLU A 124 17.83 6.36 1.11
C GLU A 124 17.42 5.58 -0.15
N GLY A 125 16.82 6.28 -1.11
CA GLY A 125 16.32 5.67 -2.36
C GLY A 125 14.98 4.93 -2.23
N ILE A 126 14.46 4.70 -1.02
CA ILE A 126 13.16 4.06 -0.83
C ILE A 126 12.04 5.07 -1.07
N VAL A 127 11.07 4.65 -1.90
CA VAL A 127 9.77 5.32 -2.04
C VAL A 127 8.72 4.40 -1.40
N PRO A 128 8.26 4.68 -0.18
CA PRO A 128 7.52 3.70 0.63
C PRO A 128 6.24 3.16 -0.03
N TRP A 129 5.51 4.00 -0.76
CA TRP A 129 4.29 3.57 -1.45
C TRP A 129 4.59 2.65 -2.65
N VAL A 130 5.77 2.76 -3.26
CA VAL A 130 6.21 1.83 -4.31
C VAL A 130 6.46 0.45 -3.71
N GLU A 131 7.02 0.39 -2.49
CA GLU A 131 7.19 -0.90 -1.79
C GLU A 131 5.86 -1.57 -1.45
N VAL A 132 4.84 -0.78 -1.09
CA VAL A 132 3.45 -1.29 -0.95
C VAL A 132 2.94 -1.93 -2.25
N THR A 133 3.40 -1.46 -3.41
CA THR A 133 3.00 -1.98 -4.71
C THR A 133 3.84 -3.17 -5.19
N ASN A 134 5.02 -3.36 -4.58
CA ASN A 134 5.91 -4.49 -4.86
C ASN A 134 5.53 -5.74 -4.05
N GLU A 135 4.83 -5.56 -2.92
CA GLU A 135 4.39 -6.66 -2.06
C GLU A 135 2.87 -6.80 -2.05
N SER A 136 2.38 -7.92 -2.59
CA SER A 136 0.95 -8.20 -2.74
C SER A 136 0.26 -8.69 -1.47
N ASP A 137 1.05 -9.17 -0.49
CA ASP A 137 0.58 -9.71 0.77
C ASP A 137 0.85 -8.72 1.92
N VAL A 138 -0.21 -8.28 2.60
CA VAL A 138 -0.10 -7.31 3.69
C VAL A 138 0.69 -7.80 4.88
N GLU A 139 0.62 -9.09 5.22
CA GLU A 139 1.33 -9.65 6.37
C GLU A 139 2.82 -9.75 6.02
N LYS A 140 3.16 -10.20 4.81
CA LYS A 140 4.56 -10.22 4.36
C LYS A 140 5.14 -8.81 4.28
N PHE A 141 4.37 -7.82 3.85
CA PHE A 141 4.81 -6.42 3.88
C PHE A 141 5.03 -5.95 5.32
N ALA A 142 4.10 -6.22 6.22
CA ALA A 142 4.15 -5.81 7.62
C ALA A 142 5.36 -6.39 8.37
N GLU A 143 5.66 -7.69 8.17
CA GLU A 143 6.84 -8.34 8.77
C GLU A 143 8.14 -7.66 8.32
N ASN A 144 8.21 -7.27 7.04
CA ASN A 144 9.40 -6.65 6.46
C ASN A 144 9.38 -5.12 6.55
N PHE A 145 8.36 -4.50 7.13
CA PHE A 145 8.19 -3.05 7.12
C PHE A 145 9.35 -2.33 7.83
N HIS A 146 9.86 -2.93 8.90
CA HIS A 146 11.02 -2.43 9.62
C HIS A 146 12.27 -2.27 8.74
N THR A 147 12.38 -3.08 7.67
CA THR A 147 13.53 -3.03 6.75
C THR A 147 13.55 -1.78 5.88
N LEU A 148 12.47 -0.99 5.85
CA LEU A 148 12.37 0.24 5.08
C LEU A 148 12.99 1.45 5.79
N PHE A 149 13.37 1.32 7.07
CA PHE A 149 13.89 2.41 7.90
C PHE A 149 15.39 2.29 8.17
N LYS A 150 16.02 3.43 8.47
CA LYS A 150 17.44 3.54 8.86
C LYS A 150 17.70 3.04 10.27
#